data_AF-A0A8S1LFY1-F1
#
_entry.id   AF-A0A8S1LFY1-F1
#
_cell.length_a   1.000
_cell.length_b   1.000
_cell.length_c   1.000
_cell.angle_alpha   90.00
_cell.angle_beta   90.00
_cell.angle_gamma   90.00
#
_symmetry.space_group_name_H-M   'P 1'
#
loop_
_entity.id
_entity.type
_entity.pdbx_description
1 polymer ?
#
loop_
_entity_poly.entity_id
_entity_poly.type
_entity_poly.pdbx_seq_one_letter_code
_entity_poly.pdbx_strand_id
1 'polypeptide(L)'
;MQQFLNQFKDIINVNDIIQKDENTAIGQIYLYNQFSDEFSDLIEKFTTTQSICGFTSVGNAIALKQVGSQIGYVQAIQHLKKNSQLRRKYVQDAMIYIQNCRRKYIQQSQWLSQNQKDANNYLKDWVANFEISDYLREKKFENIYFIRNVSWDHPELMDNIKYEEKDRIQEEIPFKGEIFFIDYGFTKQYIRKKDFEYSSQHVYVIDILGHFICSVVLEDKGKKLILLLETMENNRLNNQTIKQFFKI
;
A
#
# COMPACT_ATOMS: atom_id res chain seq x y z
N MET A 1 23.75 12.71 9.58
CA MET A 1 22.73 12.45 8.55
C MET A 1 23.18 12.78 7.11
N GLN A 2 23.61 13.99 6.79
CA GLN A 2 23.85 14.44 5.39
C GLN A 2 24.68 13.51 4.48
N GLN A 3 25.84 13.01 4.94
CA GLN A 3 26.68 12.09 4.15
C GLN A 3 25.95 10.78 3.77
N PHE A 4 25.05 10.30 4.63
CA PHE A 4 24.22 9.12 4.34
C PHE A 4 23.15 9.46 3.30
N LEU A 5 22.45 10.59 3.45
CA LEU A 5 21.45 11.04 2.47
C LEU A 5 22.05 11.27 1.07
N ASN A 6 23.30 11.74 1.00
CA ASN A 6 24.01 11.93 -0.27
C ASN A 6 24.17 10.63 -1.09
N GLN A 7 24.07 9.46 -0.46
CA GLN A 7 24.10 8.16 -1.17
C GLN A 7 22.81 7.92 -1.98
N PHE A 8 21.72 8.63 -1.67
CA PHE A 8 20.40 8.44 -2.29
C PHE A 8 19.98 9.62 -3.18
N LYS A 9 20.87 10.57 -3.44
CA LYS A 9 20.58 11.76 -4.27
C LYS A 9 20.10 11.44 -5.70
N ASP A 10 20.42 10.25 -6.20
CA ASP A 10 20.03 9.80 -7.53
C ASP A 10 18.58 9.28 -7.58
N ILE A 11 17.96 9.05 -6.41
CA ILE A 11 16.58 8.59 -6.30
C ILE A 11 15.66 9.60 -5.58
N ILE A 12 16.20 10.40 -4.67
CA ILE A 12 15.43 11.33 -3.83
C ILE A 12 15.95 12.76 -4.01
N ASN A 13 15.03 13.70 -4.19
CA ASN A 13 15.34 15.11 -4.06
C ASN A 13 15.50 15.45 -2.58
N VAL A 14 16.62 16.06 -2.19
CA VAL A 14 16.92 16.38 -0.78
C VAL A 14 15.87 17.30 -0.16
N ASN A 15 15.16 18.08 -0.99
CA ASN A 15 14.04 18.93 -0.54
C ASN A 15 12.78 18.14 -0.15
N ASP A 16 12.68 16.88 -0.56
CA ASP A 16 11.57 15.98 -0.23
C ASP A 16 11.92 15.08 0.97
N ILE A 17 12.75 15.60 1.89
CA ILE A 17 13.21 14.90 3.10
C ILE A 17 12.88 15.73 4.35
N ILE A 18 12.26 15.11 5.34
CA ILE A 18 12.15 15.61 6.70
C ILE A 18 13.15 14.84 7.57
N GLN A 19 14.15 15.54 8.11
CA GLN A 19 15.02 14.96 9.13
C GLN A 19 14.28 14.98 10.47
N LYS A 20 14.08 13.80 11.06
CA LYS A 20 13.41 13.64 12.35
C LYS A 20 14.39 13.88 13.50
N ASP A 21 15.51 13.17 13.45
CA ASP A 21 16.56 13.20 14.47
C ASP A 21 17.94 13.00 13.80
N GLU A 22 19.00 12.83 14.61
CA GLU A 22 20.37 12.66 14.12
C GLU A 22 20.60 11.40 13.28
N ASN A 23 19.75 10.38 13.47
CA ASN A 23 19.85 9.03 12.92
C ASN A 23 18.66 8.65 12.01
N THR A 24 17.56 9.39 12.00
CA THR A 24 16.36 9.06 11.23
C THR A 24 15.90 10.22 10.35
N ALA A 25 15.64 9.93 9.08
CA ALA A 25 14.97 10.82 8.15
C ALA A 25 13.83 10.09 7.44
N ILE A 26 12.83 10.85 6.99
CA ILE A 26 11.79 10.37 6.09
C ILE A 26 11.84 11.16 4.79
N GLY A 27 11.85 10.45 3.68
CA GLY A 27 11.77 11.03 2.35
C GLY A 27 10.58 10.50 1.58
N GLN A 28 10.17 11.24 0.57
CA GLN A 28 9.18 10.79 -0.40
C GLN A 28 9.78 10.87 -1.80
N ILE A 29 9.46 9.88 -2.63
CA ILE A 29 9.71 9.96 -4.07
C ILE A 29 8.43 9.76 -4.84
N TYR A 30 8.33 10.52 -5.92
CA TYR A 30 7.38 10.23 -6.97
C TYR A 30 7.95 9.10 -7.85
N LEU A 31 7.32 7.92 -7.77
CA LEU A 31 7.80 6.72 -8.44
C LEU A 31 7.31 6.68 -9.90
N TYR A 32 6.03 6.94 -10.14
CA TYR A 32 5.38 7.08 -11.45
C TYR A 32 3.94 7.56 -11.28
N ASN A 33 3.28 8.02 -12.36
CA ASN A 33 1.89 8.47 -12.30
C ASN A 33 0.91 7.28 -12.43
N GLN A 34 0.13 7.00 -11.40
CA GLN A 34 -0.93 5.98 -11.48
C GLN A 34 -2.07 6.32 -12.46
N PHE A 35 -2.23 7.60 -12.82
CA PHE A 35 -3.25 8.08 -13.78
C PHE A 35 -2.72 8.17 -15.22
N SER A 36 -1.50 7.69 -15.48
CA SER A 36 -0.96 7.70 -16.84
C SER A 36 -1.65 6.68 -17.73
N ASP A 37 -1.55 6.90 -19.04
CA ASP A 37 -2.03 5.97 -20.07
C ASP A 37 -1.40 4.58 -19.96
N GLU A 38 -0.29 4.45 -19.22
CA GLU A 38 0.34 3.18 -18.87
C GLU A 38 -0.64 2.19 -18.27
N PHE A 39 -1.73 2.59 -17.60
CA PHE A 39 -2.65 1.64 -16.94
C PHE A 39 -4.06 1.64 -17.54
N SER A 40 -4.32 2.44 -18.57
CA SER A 40 -5.66 2.67 -19.12
C SER A 40 -6.34 1.38 -19.59
N ASP A 41 -5.63 0.55 -20.34
CA ASP A 41 -6.11 -0.75 -20.83
C ASP A 41 -6.39 -1.74 -19.70
N LEU A 42 -5.60 -1.72 -18.61
CA LEU A 42 -5.83 -2.55 -17.44
C LEU A 42 -7.06 -2.06 -16.68
N ILE A 43 -7.21 -0.75 -16.48
CA ILE A 43 -8.37 -0.14 -15.82
C ILE A 43 -9.66 -0.54 -16.55
N GLU A 44 -9.66 -0.45 -17.89
CA GLU A 44 -10.78 -0.87 -18.74
C GLU A 44 -11.04 -2.38 -18.62
N LYS A 45 -10.02 -3.19 -18.87
CA LYS A 45 -10.10 -4.67 -18.84
C LYS A 45 -10.62 -5.21 -17.51
N PHE A 46 -10.20 -4.61 -16.40
CA PHE A 46 -10.57 -5.03 -15.06
C PHE A 46 -11.77 -4.28 -14.50
N THR A 47 -12.31 -3.30 -15.24
CA THR A 47 -13.51 -2.53 -14.86
C THR A 47 -13.36 -1.90 -13.47
N THR A 48 -12.19 -1.33 -13.19
CA THR A 48 -11.89 -0.65 -11.92
C THR A 48 -11.96 0.88 -12.06
N THR A 49 -11.91 1.60 -10.95
CA THR A 49 -11.71 3.06 -10.95
C THR A 49 -10.36 3.47 -11.55
N GLN A 50 -10.21 4.76 -11.92
CA GLN A 50 -8.93 5.33 -12.33
C GLN A 50 -7.94 5.49 -11.15
N SER A 51 -8.45 5.64 -9.93
CA SER A 51 -7.61 5.74 -8.73
C SER A 51 -7.16 4.35 -8.27
N ILE A 52 -6.03 3.88 -8.81
CA ILE A 52 -5.53 2.52 -8.61
C ILE A 52 -4.43 2.42 -7.52
N CYS A 53 -4.46 3.27 -6.49
CA CYS A 53 -3.35 3.39 -5.54
C CYS A 53 -3.16 2.12 -4.71
N GLY A 54 -4.25 1.41 -4.39
CA GLY A 54 -4.20 0.10 -3.74
C GLY A 54 -3.43 -0.93 -4.58
N PHE A 55 -3.78 -1.07 -5.86
CA PHE A 55 -3.10 -1.99 -6.80
C PHE A 55 -1.63 -1.62 -7.02
N THR A 56 -1.34 -0.33 -7.20
CA THR A 56 0.04 0.14 -7.44
C THR A 56 0.91 0.00 -6.20
N SER A 57 0.40 0.34 -5.02
CA SER A 57 1.14 0.20 -3.76
C SER A 57 1.49 -1.25 -3.46
N VAL A 58 0.52 -2.16 -3.58
CA VAL A 58 0.79 -3.57 -3.34
C VAL A 58 1.64 -4.19 -4.44
N GLY A 59 1.45 -3.79 -5.70
CA GLY A 59 2.31 -4.18 -6.82
C GLY A 59 3.77 -3.76 -6.60
N ASN A 60 4.00 -2.51 -6.14
CA ASN A 60 5.33 -2.01 -5.78
C ASN A 60 5.94 -2.82 -4.63
N ALA A 61 5.17 -3.12 -3.59
CA ALA A 61 5.67 -3.89 -2.45
C ALA A 61 6.16 -5.28 -2.86
N ILE A 62 5.38 -5.99 -3.70
CA ILE A 62 5.75 -7.30 -4.23
C ILE A 62 6.99 -7.21 -5.14
N ALA A 63 7.02 -6.20 -6.02
CA ALA A 63 8.15 -5.99 -6.91
C ALA A 63 9.45 -5.72 -6.14
N LEU A 64 9.40 -4.86 -5.12
CA LEU A 64 10.55 -4.59 -4.26
C LEU A 64 10.98 -5.83 -3.51
N LYS A 65 10.05 -6.65 -3.02
CA LYS A 65 10.41 -7.88 -2.32
C LYS A 65 11.13 -8.87 -3.23
N GLN A 66 10.69 -9.03 -4.48
CA GLN A 66 11.29 -9.98 -5.43
C GLN A 66 12.57 -9.47 -6.09
N VAL A 67 12.59 -8.19 -6.50
CA VAL A 67 13.72 -7.59 -7.21
C VAL A 67 14.76 -7.08 -6.22
N GLY A 68 14.32 -6.41 -5.16
CA GLY A 68 15.19 -5.82 -4.13
C GLY A 68 15.99 -6.86 -3.35
N SER A 69 15.50 -8.08 -3.19
CA SER A 69 16.28 -9.17 -2.59
C SER A 69 17.49 -9.60 -3.44
N GLN A 70 17.48 -9.28 -4.75
CA GLN A 70 18.55 -9.65 -5.68
C GLN A 70 19.56 -8.51 -5.87
N ILE A 71 19.08 -7.26 -5.96
CA ILE A 71 19.91 -6.11 -6.36
C ILE A 71 19.94 -4.97 -5.34
N GLY A 72 19.25 -5.10 -4.20
CA GLY A 72 19.06 -4.03 -3.22
C GLY A 72 17.87 -3.12 -3.55
N TYR A 73 17.28 -2.50 -2.53
CA TYR A 73 16.07 -1.68 -2.70
C TYR A 73 16.30 -0.41 -3.53
N VAL A 74 17.46 0.24 -3.44
CA VAL A 74 17.76 1.45 -4.23
C VAL A 74 17.73 1.14 -5.72
N GLN A 75 18.43 0.09 -6.13
CA GLN A 75 18.49 -0.35 -7.53
C GLN A 75 17.12 -0.87 -7.99
N ALA A 76 16.38 -1.59 -7.14
CA ALA A 76 15.03 -2.04 -7.45
C ALA A 76 14.05 -0.87 -7.68
N ILE A 77 14.13 0.19 -6.86
CA ILE A 77 13.34 1.42 -7.04
C ILE A 77 13.70 2.09 -8.37
N GLN A 78 14.99 2.24 -8.69
CA GLN A 78 15.43 2.80 -9.97
C GLN A 78 14.94 1.97 -11.16
N HIS A 79 14.97 0.64 -11.02
CA HIS A 79 14.50 -0.28 -12.04
C HIS A 79 12.98 -0.14 -12.24
N LEU A 80 12.21 -0.11 -11.14
CA LEU A 80 10.76 0.15 -11.18
C LEU A 80 10.43 1.49 -11.79
N LYS A 81 11.19 2.55 -11.50
CA LYS A 81 10.98 3.89 -12.09
C LYS A 81 11.15 3.90 -13.61
N LYS A 82 12.08 3.10 -14.14
CA LYS A 82 12.42 3.05 -15.57
C LYS A 82 11.64 2.01 -16.38
N ASN A 83 11.12 0.97 -15.74
CA ASN A 83 10.56 -0.20 -16.42
C ASN A 83 9.03 -0.27 -16.28
N SER A 84 8.30 0.29 -17.23
CA SER A 84 6.82 0.26 -17.27
C SER A 84 6.25 -1.16 -17.38
N GLN A 85 6.90 -2.05 -18.14
CA GLN A 85 6.45 -3.44 -18.27
C GLN A 85 6.49 -4.17 -16.93
N LEU A 86 7.53 -3.93 -16.12
CA LEU A 86 7.64 -4.51 -14.79
C LEU A 86 6.55 -4.00 -13.86
N ARG A 87 6.31 -2.68 -13.84
CA ARG A 87 5.22 -2.08 -13.05
C ARG A 87 3.88 -2.66 -13.44
N ARG A 88 3.55 -2.63 -14.74
CA ARG A 88 2.31 -3.17 -15.30
C ARG A 88 2.10 -4.62 -14.90
N LYS A 89 3.14 -5.47 -14.96
CA LYS A 89 3.06 -6.87 -14.53
C LYS A 89 2.53 -7.00 -13.10
N TYR A 90 3.15 -6.33 -12.13
CA TYR A 90 2.75 -6.48 -10.72
C TYR A 90 1.42 -5.81 -10.39
N VAL A 91 1.10 -4.68 -11.03
CA VAL A 91 -0.22 -4.04 -10.92
C VAL A 91 -1.31 -4.94 -11.50
N GLN A 92 -1.07 -5.52 -12.68
CA GLN A 92 -1.99 -6.45 -13.31
C GLN A 92 -2.21 -7.70 -12.47
N ASP A 93 -1.16 -8.27 -11.87
CA ASP A 93 -1.28 -9.44 -11.00
C ASP A 93 -2.21 -9.16 -9.80
N ALA A 94 -2.12 -7.96 -9.21
CA ALA A 94 -3.01 -7.53 -8.13
C ALA A 94 -4.46 -7.34 -8.62
N MET A 95 -4.63 -6.67 -9.76
CA MET A 95 -5.96 -6.46 -10.37
C MET A 95 -6.65 -7.77 -10.72
N ILE A 96 -5.91 -8.75 -11.26
CA ILE A 96 -6.45 -10.09 -11.57
C ILE A 96 -7.00 -10.73 -10.30
N TYR A 97 -6.20 -10.78 -9.23
CA TYR A 97 -6.60 -11.45 -8.00
C TYR A 97 -7.84 -10.78 -7.38
N ILE A 98 -7.77 -9.47 -7.12
CA ILE A 98 -8.83 -8.74 -6.43
C ILE A 98 -10.13 -8.79 -7.24
N GLN A 99 -10.07 -8.58 -8.56
CA GLN A 99 -11.30 -8.65 -9.38
C GLN A 99 -11.87 -10.06 -9.48
N ASN A 100 -11.05 -11.10 -9.42
CA ASN A 100 -11.55 -12.47 -9.33
C ASN A 100 -12.26 -12.70 -7.99
N CYS A 101 -11.74 -12.19 -6.88
CA CYS A 101 -12.41 -12.22 -5.58
C CYS A 101 -13.75 -11.48 -5.61
N ARG A 102 -13.78 -10.24 -6.13
CA ARG A 102 -15.04 -9.47 -6.27
C ARG A 102 -16.09 -10.19 -7.11
N ARG A 103 -15.71 -10.75 -8.27
CA ARG A 103 -16.62 -11.53 -9.13
C ARG A 103 -17.14 -12.77 -8.43
N LYS A 104 -16.29 -13.48 -7.68
CA LYS A 104 -16.70 -14.63 -6.89
C LYS A 104 -17.71 -14.23 -5.81
N TYR A 105 -17.47 -13.13 -5.10
CA TYR A 105 -18.42 -12.61 -4.11
C TYR A 105 -19.77 -12.24 -4.73
N ILE A 106 -19.77 -11.56 -5.89
CA ILE A 106 -21.01 -11.25 -6.65
C ILE A 106 -21.78 -12.52 -7.01
N GLN A 107 -21.10 -13.56 -7.49
CA GLN A 107 -21.73 -14.84 -7.85
C GLN A 107 -22.34 -15.56 -6.64
N GLN A 108 -21.70 -15.46 -5.48
CA GLN A 108 -22.15 -16.09 -4.24
C GLN A 108 -23.26 -15.30 -3.54
N SER A 109 -23.33 -13.98 -3.78
CA SER A 109 -24.35 -13.10 -3.23
C SER A 109 -25.62 -13.11 -4.08
N GLN A 110 -26.70 -13.68 -3.53
CA GLN A 110 -27.99 -13.79 -4.22
C GLN A 110 -28.56 -12.43 -4.66
N TRP A 111 -28.34 -11.37 -3.87
CA TRP A 111 -28.86 -10.04 -4.20
C TRP A 111 -28.01 -9.30 -5.23
N LEU A 112 -26.67 -9.40 -5.14
CA LEU A 112 -25.76 -8.75 -6.11
C LEU A 112 -25.83 -9.42 -7.49
N SER A 113 -25.97 -10.74 -7.52
CA SER A 113 -26.11 -11.49 -8.78
C SER A 113 -27.38 -11.13 -9.55
N GLN A 114 -28.42 -10.64 -8.87
CA GLN A 114 -29.67 -10.17 -9.49
C GLN A 114 -29.69 -8.66 -9.78
N ASN A 115 -28.76 -7.89 -9.20
CA ASN A 115 -28.68 -6.44 -9.35
C ASN A 115 -27.39 -6.04 -10.08
N GLN A 116 -27.45 -6.09 -11.42
CA GLN A 116 -26.30 -5.82 -12.28
C GLN A 116 -25.69 -4.42 -12.07
N LYS A 117 -26.52 -3.43 -11.71
CA LYS A 117 -26.05 -2.06 -11.46
C LYS A 117 -25.11 -2.04 -10.25
N ASP A 118 -25.52 -2.64 -9.14
CA ASP A 118 -24.72 -2.67 -7.92
C ASP A 118 -23.51 -3.60 -8.04
N ALA A 119 -23.64 -4.72 -8.76
CA ALA A 119 -22.51 -5.56 -9.13
C ALA A 119 -21.44 -4.79 -9.91
N ASN A 120 -21.86 -4.00 -10.92
CA ASN A 120 -20.95 -3.15 -11.69
C ASN A 120 -20.34 -2.03 -10.84
N ASN A 121 -21.11 -1.45 -9.92
CA ASN A 121 -20.59 -0.45 -8.98
C ASN A 121 -19.53 -1.05 -8.06
N TYR A 122 -19.75 -2.26 -7.52
CA TYR A 122 -18.78 -2.95 -6.67
C TYR A 122 -17.48 -3.27 -7.42
N LEU A 123 -17.55 -3.73 -8.68
CA LEU A 123 -16.36 -3.99 -9.48
C LEU A 123 -15.52 -2.72 -9.71
N LYS A 124 -16.18 -1.56 -9.85
CA LYS A 124 -15.55 -0.24 -10.06
C LYS A 124 -15.12 0.45 -8.78
N ASP A 125 -15.50 -0.07 -7.62
CA ASP A 125 -15.24 0.59 -6.34
C ASP A 125 -13.73 0.65 -6.03
N TRP A 126 -13.34 1.54 -5.14
CA TRP A 126 -11.96 1.60 -4.65
C TRP A 126 -11.56 0.30 -3.96
N VAL A 127 -10.26 0.01 -3.94
CA VAL A 127 -9.75 -1.18 -3.26
C VAL A 127 -9.88 -0.99 -1.75
N ALA A 128 -10.53 -1.94 -1.09
CA ALA A 128 -10.71 -1.93 0.36
C ALA A 128 -9.50 -2.55 1.08
N ASN A 129 -9.32 -2.21 2.35
CA ASN A 129 -8.21 -2.70 3.17
C ASN A 129 -8.16 -4.24 3.22
N PHE A 130 -9.31 -4.92 3.37
CA PHE A 130 -9.34 -6.38 3.42
C PHE A 130 -8.89 -7.03 2.11
N GLU A 131 -9.08 -6.37 0.95
CA GLU A 131 -8.67 -6.91 -0.36
C GLU A 131 -7.16 -6.88 -0.53
N ILE A 132 -6.50 -5.81 -0.07
CA ILE A 132 -5.03 -5.74 0.02
C ILE A 132 -4.51 -6.85 0.94
N SER A 133 -5.17 -7.03 2.09
CA SER A 133 -4.84 -8.06 3.08
C SER A 133 -4.92 -9.47 2.48
N ASP A 134 -6.01 -9.78 1.79
CA ASP A 134 -6.24 -11.08 1.14
C ASP A 134 -5.22 -11.33 0.02
N TYR A 135 -4.91 -10.31 -0.80
CA TYR A 135 -3.91 -10.43 -1.85
C TYR A 135 -2.50 -10.69 -1.30
N LEU A 136 -2.09 -9.97 -0.26
CA LEU A 136 -0.79 -10.19 0.38
C LEU A 136 -0.67 -11.61 0.94
N ARG A 137 -1.76 -12.11 1.57
CA ARG A 137 -1.86 -13.49 2.08
C ARG A 137 -1.76 -14.54 1.00
N GLU A 138 -2.38 -14.32 -0.16
CA GLU A 138 -2.23 -15.20 -1.31
C GLU A 138 -0.78 -15.27 -1.80
N LYS A 139 -0.09 -14.12 -1.82
CA LYS A 139 1.28 -14.04 -2.31
C LYS A 139 2.33 -14.62 -1.36
N LYS A 140 2.01 -14.74 -0.07
CA LYS A 140 2.85 -15.40 0.94
C LYS A 140 4.29 -14.86 0.96
N PHE A 141 4.46 -13.55 0.85
CA PHE A 141 5.77 -12.93 1.04
C PHE A 141 6.00 -12.56 2.50
N GLU A 142 7.08 -13.10 3.07
CA GLU A 142 7.56 -12.68 4.38
C GLU A 142 8.05 -11.23 4.37
N ASN A 143 7.92 -10.56 5.50
CA ASN A 143 8.34 -9.18 5.76
C ASN A 143 7.66 -8.14 4.86
N ILE A 144 6.47 -8.44 4.32
CA ILE A 144 5.56 -7.41 3.83
C ILE A 144 4.50 -7.19 4.90
N TYR A 145 4.39 -5.96 5.38
CA TYR A 145 3.44 -5.56 6.40
C TYR A 145 2.47 -4.53 5.83
N PHE A 146 1.20 -4.66 6.15
CA PHE A 146 0.18 -3.72 5.74
C PHE A 146 -0.34 -2.94 6.95
N ILE A 147 -0.18 -1.62 6.93
CA ILE A 147 -0.64 -0.73 7.98
C ILE A 147 -2.05 -0.31 7.61
N ARG A 148 -3.04 -0.78 8.38
CA ARG A 148 -4.47 -0.58 8.15
C ARG A 148 -5.01 0.44 9.12
N ASN A 149 -5.60 1.54 8.65
CA ASN A 149 -6.34 2.41 9.57
C ASN A 149 -7.55 1.64 10.11
N VAL A 150 -7.88 1.92 11.37
CA VAL A 150 -9.08 1.38 12.00
C VAL A 150 -10.25 2.25 11.58
N SER A 151 -11.02 1.82 10.59
CA SER A 151 -12.15 2.61 10.09
C SER A 151 -13.26 2.77 11.13
N TRP A 152 -13.29 1.91 12.16
CA TRP A 152 -14.36 1.88 13.16
C TRP A 152 -14.52 3.17 13.98
N ASP A 153 -13.45 3.93 14.15
CA ASP A 153 -13.46 5.19 14.91
C ASP A 153 -13.60 6.43 14.00
N HIS A 154 -13.85 6.23 12.71
CA HIS A 154 -14.03 7.24 11.69
C HIS A 154 -15.45 7.18 11.12
N PRO A 155 -16.42 7.96 11.64
CA PRO A 155 -17.81 7.95 11.17
C PRO A 155 -17.94 8.11 9.66
N GLU A 156 -17.12 8.96 9.05
CA GLU A 156 -17.08 9.20 7.61
C GLU A 156 -16.65 7.97 6.80
N LEU A 157 -15.76 7.13 7.35
CA LEU A 157 -15.37 5.88 6.71
C LEU A 157 -16.47 4.84 6.90
N MET A 158 -17.01 4.74 8.12
CA MET A 158 -18.11 3.84 8.48
C MET A 158 -19.35 4.02 7.60
N ASP A 159 -19.72 5.26 7.29
CA ASP A 159 -20.88 5.58 6.43
C ASP A 159 -20.69 5.13 4.98
N ASN A 160 -19.43 4.96 4.55
CA ASN A 160 -19.08 4.58 3.18
C ASN A 160 -18.87 3.07 2.99
N ILE A 161 -18.78 2.28 4.07
CA ILE A 161 -18.57 0.83 4.02
C ILE A 161 -19.73 0.15 3.30
N LYS A 162 -19.42 -0.64 2.27
CA LYS A 162 -20.40 -1.33 1.41
C LYS A 162 -19.98 -2.77 1.12
N TYR A 163 -20.94 -3.56 0.64
CA TYR A 163 -20.71 -4.92 0.13
C TYR A 163 -19.95 -5.82 1.13
N GLU A 164 -18.95 -6.57 0.66
CA GLU A 164 -18.12 -7.47 1.48
C GLU A 164 -17.39 -6.74 2.61
N GLU A 165 -17.06 -5.45 2.44
CA GLU A 165 -16.41 -4.67 3.49
C GLU A 165 -17.29 -4.57 4.76
N LYS A 166 -18.62 -4.54 4.61
CA LYS A 166 -19.55 -4.54 5.77
C LYS A 166 -19.43 -5.80 6.62
N ASP A 167 -19.13 -6.93 5.98
CA ASP A 167 -18.96 -8.20 6.68
C ASP A 167 -17.55 -8.28 7.30
N ARG A 168 -16.55 -7.77 6.57
CA ARG A 168 -15.13 -7.87 6.95
C ARG A 168 -14.69 -6.83 7.98
N ILE A 169 -15.44 -5.75 8.18
CA ILE A 169 -15.08 -4.69 9.13
C ILE A 169 -15.02 -5.18 10.59
N GLN A 170 -15.68 -6.30 10.91
CA GLN A 170 -15.60 -6.94 12.22
C GLN A 170 -14.16 -7.33 12.60
N GLU A 171 -13.27 -7.51 11.62
CA GLU A 171 -11.84 -7.76 11.82
C GLU A 171 -11.13 -6.64 12.60
N GLU A 172 -11.66 -5.42 12.55
CA GLU A 172 -11.04 -4.22 13.15
C GLU A 172 -11.52 -3.98 14.58
N ILE A 173 -12.57 -4.68 15.03
CA ILE A 173 -13.15 -4.53 16.37
C ILE A 173 -12.13 -4.65 17.51
N PRO A 174 -11.16 -5.59 17.49
CA PRO A 174 -10.16 -5.69 18.55
C PRO A 174 -9.25 -4.45 18.68
N PHE A 175 -9.20 -3.60 17.65
CA PHE A 175 -8.30 -2.46 17.52
C PHE A 175 -9.00 -1.10 17.69
N LYS A 176 -10.28 -1.07 18.08
CA LYS A 176 -10.98 0.19 18.42
C LYS A 176 -10.18 1.02 19.42
N GLY A 177 -10.13 2.32 19.18
CA GLY A 177 -9.33 3.31 19.88
C GLY A 177 -7.89 3.43 19.38
N GLU A 178 -7.43 2.54 18.48
CA GLU A 178 -6.15 2.70 17.79
C GLU A 178 -6.35 3.37 16.43
N ILE A 179 -5.36 4.13 15.98
CA ILE A 179 -5.43 4.81 14.66
C ILE A 179 -5.21 3.80 13.53
N PHE A 180 -4.35 2.82 13.77
CA PHE A 180 -4.10 1.72 12.84
C PHE A 180 -3.59 0.49 13.58
N PHE A 181 -3.66 -0.65 12.90
CA PHE A 181 -2.99 -1.89 13.29
C PHE A 181 -2.14 -2.42 12.13
N ILE A 182 -1.28 -3.41 12.41
CA ILE A 182 -0.38 -4.00 11.43
C ILE A 182 -0.93 -5.37 11.05
N ASP A 183 -1.25 -5.55 9.76
CA ASP A 183 -1.52 -6.85 9.17
C ASP A 183 -0.21 -7.45 8.66
N TYR A 184 0.18 -8.58 9.23
CA TYR A 184 1.31 -9.33 8.71
C TYR A 184 0.85 -10.19 7.54
N GLY A 185 0.90 -9.61 6.33
CA GLY A 185 0.32 -10.17 5.11
C GLY A 185 0.83 -11.56 4.69
N PHE A 186 1.82 -12.15 5.36
CA PHE A 186 2.18 -13.56 5.20
C PHE A 186 1.20 -14.51 5.93
N THR A 187 0.62 -14.05 7.03
CA THR A 187 -0.25 -14.82 7.94
C THR A 187 -1.59 -14.10 8.11
N LYS A 188 -2.52 -14.67 8.88
CA LYS A 188 -3.75 -13.97 9.30
C LYS A 188 -3.56 -13.28 10.66
N GLN A 189 -2.33 -12.89 11.00
CA GLN A 189 -2.02 -12.26 12.27
C GLN A 189 -2.09 -10.73 12.17
N TYR A 190 -2.81 -10.15 13.12
CA TYR A 190 -2.90 -8.71 13.31
C TYR A 190 -2.13 -8.32 14.57
N ILE A 191 -1.27 -7.31 14.44
CA ILE A 191 -0.32 -6.88 15.47
C ILE A 191 -0.68 -5.46 15.86
N ARG A 192 -0.80 -5.19 17.17
CA ARG A 192 -1.00 -3.82 17.66
C ARG A 192 0.27 -3.02 17.44
N LYS A 193 0.12 -1.71 17.24
CA LYS A 193 1.27 -0.82 17.01
C LYS A 193 2.35 -0.93 18.07
N LYS A 194 1.97 -1.02 19.35
CA LYS A 194 2.89 -1.07 20.49
C LYS A 194 3.77 -2.33 20.50
N ASP A 195 3.32 -3.39 19.84
CA ASP A 195 3.97 -4.70 19.79
C ASP A 195 4.75 -4.90 18.48
N PHE A 196 4.88 -3.83 17.67
CA PHE A 196 5.52 -3.88 16.36
C PHE A 196 6.69 -2.90 16.26
N GLU A 197 7.81 -3.37 15.69
CA GLU A 197 8.96 -2.54 15.33
C GLU A 197 9.23 -2.62 13.83
N TYR A 198 9.44 -1.45 13.22
CA TYR A 198 9.80 -1.36 11.82
C TYR A 198 11.30 -1.69 11.62
N SER A 199 11.63 -2.38 10.53
CA SER A 199 12.98 -2.81 10.18
C SER A 199 13.31 -2.47 8.73
N SER A 200 14.60 -2.42 8.40
CA SER A 200 15.14 -2.31 7.04
C SER A 200 14.94 -3.57 6.20
N GLN A 201 14.56 -4.70 6.83
CA GLN A 201 14.19 -5.94 6.14
C GLN A 201 12.72 -6.00 5.71
N HIS A 202 11.93 -4.98 6.09
CA HIS A 202 10.50 -4.94 5.85
C HIS A 202 10.15 -4.04 4.65
N VAL A 203 9.07 -4.41 3.98
CA VAL A 203 8.36 -3.57 3.01
C VAL A 203 6.97 -3.30 3.56
N TYR A 204 6.50 -2.07 3.40
CA TYR A 204 5.22 -1.65 3.95
C TYR A 204 4.27 -1.25 2.84
N VAL A 205 3.02 -1.68 2.95
CA VAL A 205 1.88 -1.00 2.33
C VAL A 205 1.21 -0.21 3.45
N ILE A 206 0.85 1.04 3.21
CA ILE A 206 0.28 1.91 4.24
C ILE A 206 -1.00 2.50 3.68
N ASP A 207 -2.13 2.21 4.31
CA ASP A 207 -3.35 2.97 4.13
C ASP A 207 -3.23 4.28 4.90
N ILE A 208 -3.49 5.40 4.24
CA ILE A 208 -3.52 6.74 4.83
C ILE A 208 -4.91 7.39 4.65
N LEU A 209 -5.94 6.64 5.05
CA LEU A 209 -7.37 7.00 4.99
C LEU A 209 -7.88 7.04 3.55
N GLY A 210 -7.82 5.89 2.86
CA GLY A 210 -8.36 5.70 1.52
C GLY A 210 -7.36 5.97 0.38
N HIS A 211 -6.11 6.33 0.72
CA HIS A 211 -4.99 6.32 -0.22
C HIS A 211 -3.92 5.37 0.27
N PHE A 212 -3.36 4.57 -0.64
CA PHE A 212 -2.35 3.59 -0.31
C PHE A 212 -0.98 4.05 -0.79
N ILE A 213 0.05 3.78 0.02
CA ILE A 213 1.45 4.09 -0.29
C ILE A 213 2.32 2.87 0.00
N CYS A 214 3.33 2.62 -0.83
CA CYS A 214 4.38 1.65 -0.53
C CYS A 214 5.55 2.35 0.18
N SER A 215 6.18 1.73 1.17
CA SER A 215 7.35 2.28 1.86
C SER A 215 8.41 1.22 2.13
N VAL A 216 9.67 1.65 2.17
CA VAL A 216 10.81 0.84 2.62
C VAL A 216 11.65 1.62 3.63
N VAL A 217 12.52 0.92 4.36
CA VAL A 217 13.51 1.54 5.25
C VAL A 217 14.90 1.17 4.76
N LEU A 218 15.69 2.19 4.45
CA LEU A 218 17.09 2.06 4.06
C LEU A 218 17.95 2.33 5.29
N GLU A 219 18.92 1.47 5.58
CA GLU A 219 19.73 1.57 6.79
C GLU A 219 21.21 1.36 6.50
N ASP A 220 22.06 2.26 7.02
CA ASP A 220 23.52 2.12 7.01
C ASP A 220 24.10 2.70 8.31
N LYS A 221 24.92 1.91 9.02
CA LYS A 221 25.63 2.31 10.25
C LYS A 221 24.70 3.01 11.28
N GLY A 222 23.52 2.44 11.52
CA GLY A 222 22.54 2.94 12.47
C GLY A 222 21.72 4.16 12.00
N LYS A 223 21.99 4.68 10.80
CA LYS A 223 21.18 5.74 10.18
C LYS A 223 20.09 5.10 9.34
N LYS A 224 18.87 5.61 9.47
CA LYS A 224 17.67 5.13 8.79
C LYS A 224 17.07 6.23 7.92
N LEU A 225 16.75 5.86 6.69
CA LEU A 225 15.95 6.65 5.76
C LEU A 225 14.69 5.86 5.45
N ILE A 226 13.57 6.34 5.95
CA ILE A 226 12.25 5.83 5.57
C ILE A 226 11.88 6.47 4.23
N LEU A 227 11.55 5.66 3.24
CA LEU A 227 11.26 6.15 1.90
C LEU A 227 9.84 5.77 1.49
N LEU A 228 9.00 6.79 1.33
CA LEU A 228 7.65 6.68 0.78
C LEU A 228 7.72 6.68 -0.75
N LEU A 229 7.05 5.71 -1.37
CA LEU A 229 6.95 5.53 -2.81
C LEU A 229 5.55 5.93 -3.25
N GLU A 230 5.40 7.18 -3.64
CA GLU A 230 4.12 7.77 -4.01
C GLU A 230 3.90 7.68 -5.54
N THR A 231 2.66 7.41 -5.93
CA THR A 231 2.24 7.32 -7.34
C THR A 231 1.37 8.49 -7.80
N MET A 232 1.22 9.50 -6.93
CA MET A 232 0.59 10.80 -7.18
C MET A 232 1.55 11.96 -6.92
N GLU A 233 1.33 13.11 -7.54
CA GLU A 233 2.12 14.33 -7.29
C GLU A 233 1.65 15.08 -6.03
N ASN A 234 1.52 14.37 -4.90
CA ASN A 234 1.07 14.93 -3.63
C ASN A 234 2.13 14.69 -2.54
N ASN A 235 2.45 15.70 -1.73
CA ASN A 235 3.35 15.52 -0.59
C ASN A 235 2.59 14.90 0.61
N ARG A 236 3.05 13.73 1.07
CA ARG A 236 2.45 12.96 2.17
C ARG A 236 3.32 12.90 3.42
N LEU A 237 4.46 13.57 3.43
CA LEU A 237 5.41 13.56 4.56
C LEU A 237 4.78 14.09 5.87
N ASN A 238 3.74 14.91 5.76
CA ASN A 238 3.01 15.44 6.91
C ASN A 238 1.81 14.61 7.38
N ASN A 239 1.52 13.48 6.72
CA ASN A 239 0.37 12.64 7.08
C ASN A 239 0.52 12.05 8.50
N GLN A 240 -0.58 12.08 9.26
CA GLN A 240 -0.60 11.67 10.67
C GLN A 240 -0.33 10.17 10.85
N THR A 241 -0.91 9.30 10.03
CA THR A 241 -0.68 7.85 10.08
C THR A 241 0.79 7.53 9.86
N ILE A 242 1.42 8.15 8.86
CA ILE A 242 2.86 8.00 8.58
C ILE A 242 3.71 8.46 9.77
N LYS A 243 3.45 9.68 10.28
CA LYS A 243 4.17 10.24 11.43
C LYS A 243 4.07 9.34 12.64
N GLN A 244 2.86 8.92 12.99
CA GLN A 244 2.65 8.02 14.12
C GLN A 244 3.31 6.66 13.89
N PHE A 245 3.19 6.07 12.69
CA PHE A 245 3.80 4.78 12.35
C PHE A 245 5.29 4.78 12.61
N PHE A 246 6.01 5.73 12.02
CA PHE A 246 7.46 5.85 12.14
C PHE A 246 7.92 6.67 13.37
N LYS A 247 6.98 7.06 14.23
CA LYS A 247 7.18 7.89 15.44
C LYS A 247 7.85 9.24 15.14
N ILE A 248 7.63 9.82 13.95
CA ILE A 248 8.22 11.06 13.41
C ILE A 248 7.43 12.28 13.85
#